data_AF-A0A8X6PWG8-F1
#
_entry.id   AF-A0A8X6PWG8-F1
#
_cell.length_a   1.000
_cell.length_b   1.000
_cell.length_c   1.000
_cell.angle_alpha   90.00
_cell.angle_beta   90.00
_cell.angle_gamma   90.00
#
_symmetry.space_group_name_H-M   'P 1'
#
loop_
_entity.id
_entity.type
_entity.pdbx_description
1 polymer ?
#
loop_
_entity_poly.entity_id
_entity_poly.type
_entity_poly.pdbx_seq_one_letter_code
_entity_poly.pdbx_strand_id
1 'polypeptide(L)'
;MSQQPLELSTNIDLYLFIGKCIHAVISTISKRCPKANNKYLENYDPSNPSKYIIYLYTNNLYGWAISQALPFGDFKWISPDTFNKEQILSIHENSEVGYISEVDLVYPIELYNMHYDYALAPEKY
;
A
#
# COMPACT_ATOMS: atom_id res chain seq x y z
N MET A 1 -1.65 23.93 -4.46
CA MET A 1 -0.30 23.52 -4.01
C MET A 1 -0.01 24.27 -2.73
N SER A 2 0.36 23.56 -1.66
CA SER A 2 0.74 24.20 -0.41
C SER A 2 1.99 25.07 -0.63
N GLN A 3 2.08 26.18 0.09
CA GLN A 3 3.23 27.10 0.08
C GLN A 3 4.32 26.65 1.08
N GLN A 4 4.26 25.42 1.58
CA GLN A 4 5.20 24.91 2.57
C GLN A 4 6.50 24.47 1.91
N PRO A 5 7.67 24.97 2.36
CA PRO A 5 8.95 24.49 1.87
C PRO A 5 9.21 23.06 2.37
N LEU A 6 9.77 22.22 1.49
CA LEU A 6 10.24 20.89 1.84
C LEU A 6 11.63 20.99 2.48
N GLU A 7 11.81 20.37 3.65
CA GLU A 7 13.12 20.23 4.27
C GLU A 7 13.99 19.27 3.45
N LEU A 8 15.22 19.72 3.15
CA LEU A 8 16.25 18.89 2.55
C LEU A 8 17.17 18.37 3.65
N SER A 9 17.10 17.08 3.94
CA SER A 9 18.00 16.48 4.92
C SER A 9 19.43 16.38 4.39
N THR A 10 20.40 16.75 5.23
CA THR A 10 21.83 16.50 5.00
C THR A 10 22.29 15.16 5.59
N ASN A 11 21.41 14.43 6.27
CA ASN A 11 21.71 13.12 6.84
C ASN A 11 21.59 12.03 5.77
N ILE A 12 22.72 11.43 5.42
CA ILE A 12 22.78 10.38 4.40
C ILE A 12 21.99 9.12 4.78
N ASP A 13 21.96 8.74 6.05
CA ASP A 13 21.26 7.54 6.50
C ASP A 13 19.75 7.72 6.36
N LEU A 14 19.23 8.89 6.72
CA LEU A 14 17.82 9.23 6.52
C LEU A 14 17.48 9.24 5.02
N TYR A 15 18.34 9.83 4.19
CA TYR A 15 18.14 9.85 2.74
C TYR A 15 18.08 8.45 2.15
N LEU A 16 19.02 7.57 2.52
CA LEU A 16 19.06 6.19 2.06
C LEU A 16 17.86 5.38 2.57
N PHE A 17 17.45 5.60 3.82
CA PHE A 17 16.29 4.94 4.41
C PHE A 17 15.00 5.29 3.66
N ILE A 18 14.73 6.59 3.46
CA ILE A 18 13.57 7.04 2.67
C ILE A 18 13.65 6.49 1.24
N GLY A 19 14.84 6.47 0.63
CA GLY A 19 15.08 5.89 -0.68
C GLY A 19 14.67 4.42 -0.79
N LYS A 20 14.93 3.61 0.25
CA LYS A 20 14.47 2.21 0.32
C LYS A 20 12.95 2.08 0.39
N CYS A 21 12.26 3.06 0.99
CA CYS A 21 10.81 3.08 1.07
C CYS A 21 10.13 3.42 -0.27
N ILE A 22 10.85 4.02 -1.24
CA ILE A 22 10.26 4.42 -2.52
C ILE A 22 10.00 3.19 -3.38
N HIS A 23 8.71 2.90 -3.58
CA HIS A 23 8.23 1.90 -4.51
C HIS A 23 7.51 2.58 -5.67
N ALA A 24 7.66 2.00 -6.86
CA ALA A 24 6.92 2.42 -8.03
C ALA A 24 5.49 1.83 -7.98
N VAL A 25 4.94 1.50 -9.14
CA VAL A 25 3.59 0.92 -9.25
C VAL A 25 3.57 -0.50 -8.69
N ILE A 26 2.54 -0.82 -7.92
CA ILE A 26 2.18 -2.20 -7.58
C ILE A 26 1.41 -2.81 -8.75
N SER A 27 1.90 -3.92 -9.28
CA SER A 27 1.25 -4.67 -10.36
C SER A 27 1.17 -6.14 -9.99
N THR A 28 -0.04 -6.69 -10.00
CA THR A 28 -0.31 -8.07 -9.57
C THR A 28 -1.28 -8.74 -10.53
N ILE A 29 -1.01 -10.00 -10.88
CA ILE A 29 -1.91 -10.85 -11.66
C ILE A 29 -2.26 -12.07 -10.81
N SER A 30 -3.40 -12.03 -10.13
CA SER A 30 -3.85 -13.13 -9.26
C SER A 30 -4.41 -14.31 -10.07
N LYS A 31 -5.02 -14.03 -11.23
CA LYS A 31 -5.62 -15.06 -12.09
C LYS A 31 -5.32 -14.81 -13.56
N ARG A 32 -4.68 -15.79 -14.21
CA ARG A 32 -4.38 -15.75 -15.64
C ARG A 32 -5.64 -16.06 -16.46
N CYS A 33 -5.96 -15.18 -17.41
CA CYS A 33 -7.05 -15.35 -18.39
C CYS A 33 -8.42 -15.70 -17.75
N PRO A 34 -8.97 -14.86 -16.85
CA PRO A 34 -10.29 -15.10 -16.30
C PRO A 34 -11.35 -15.02 -17.40
N LYS A 35 -12.20 -16.04 -17.50
CA LYS A 35 -13.40 -16.02 -18.34
C LYS A 35 -14.62 -15.67 -17.49
N ALA A 36 -15.50 -14.82 -18.02
CA ALA A 36 -16.80 -14.54 -17.44
C ALA A 36 -17.81 -15.63 -17.86
N ASN A 37 -18.83 -15.85 -17.05
CA ASN A 37 -19.99 -16.69 -17.36
C ASN A 37 -21.23 -16.00 -16.82
N ASN A 38 -21.87 -15.14 -17.60
CA ASN A 38 -23.07 -14.44 -17.13
C ASN A 38 -24.09 -14.31 -18.25
N LYS A 39 -25.36 -14.16 -17.86
CA LYS A 39 -26.54 -14.16 -18.75
C LYS A 39 -26.54 -13.11 -19.86
N TYR A 40 -25.62 -12.16 -19.83
CA TYR A 40 -25.50 -11.11 -20.86
C TYR A 40 -24.51 -11.48 -21.99
N LEU A 41 -23.84 -12.64 -21.88
CA LEU A 41 -22.90 -13.14 -22.90
C LEU A 41 -23.56 -14.20 -23.79
N GLU A 42 -23.22 -14.22 -25.08
CA GLU A 42 -23.75 -15.18 -26.06
C GLU A 42 -23.43 -16.64 -25.71
N ASN A 43 -22.28 -16.88 -25.07
CA ASN A 43 -21.80 -18.20 -24.68
C ASN A 43 -22.11 -18.55 -23.20
N TYR A 44 -23.13 -17.93 -22.62
CA TYR A 44 -23.56 -18.22 -21.25
C TYR A 44 -23.99 -19.68 -21.09
N ASP A 45 -23.45 -20.36 -20.09
CA ASP A 45 -23.85 -21.71 -19.71
C ASP A 45 -24.55 -21.70 -18.34
N PRO A 46 -25.87 -21.98 -18.28
CA PRO A 46 -26.63 -22.00 -17.04
C PRO A 46 -26.24 -23.16 -16.11
N SER A 47 -25.51 -24.17 -16.61
CA SER A 47 -25.01 -25.30 -15.81
C SER A 47 -23.82 -24.88 -14.93
N ASN A 48 -23.16 -23.78 -15.28
CA ASN A 48 -22.01 -23.25 -14.57
C ASN A 48 -22.40 -22.04 -13.69
N PRO A 49 -21.70 -21.81 -12.56
CA PRO A 49 -21.95 -20.65 -11.72
C PRO A 49 -21.81 -19.33 -12.49
N SER A 50 -22.65 -18.35 -12.14
CA SER A 50 -22.54 -16.99 -12.70
C SER A 50 -21.25 -16.32 -12.25
N LYS A 51 -20.53 -15.72 -13.20
CA LYS A 51 -19.24 -15.05 -13.01
C LYS A 51 -19.15 -13.79 -13.85
N TYR A 52 -18.84 -12.68 -13.18
CA TYR A 52 -18.66 -11.36 -13.75
C TYR A 52 -17.18 -10.96 -13.68
N ILE A 53 -16.75 -10.11 -14.60
CA ILE A 53 -15.45 -9.45 -14.56
C ILE A 53 -15.75 -7.96 -14.54
N ILE A 54 -15.17 -7.26 -13.59
CA ILE A 54 -15.30 -5.81 -13.44
C ILE A 54 -13.98 -5.14 -13.80
N TYR A 55 -14.06 -4.01 -14.48
CA TYR A 55 -12.93 -3.12 -14.72
C TYR A 55 -13.14 -1.87 -13.88
N LEU A 56 -12.27 -1.70 -12.87
CA LEU A 56 -12.25 -0.54 -12.00
C LEU A 56 -11.01 0.29 -12.31
N TYR A 57 -11.17 1.61 -12.33
CA TYR A 57 -10.06 2.53 -12.52
C TYR A 57 -10.29 3.80 -11.71
N THR A 58 -9.21 4.39 -11.23
CA THR A 58 -9.22 5.65 -10.49
C THR A 58 -8.82 6.78 -11.43
N ASN A 59 -9.67 7.79 -11.57
CA ASN A 59 -9.32 9.03 -12.25
C ASN A 59 -8.34 9.81 -11.36
N ASN A 60 -7.14 10.09 -11.85
CA ASN A 60 -6.14 10.91 -11.15
C ASN A 60 -5.68 10.35 -9.79
N LEU A 61 -5.19 9.10 -9.77
CA LEU A 61 -4.68 8.45 -8.56
C LEU A 61 -3.58 9.29 -7.86
N TYR A 62 -2.61 9.81 -8.61
CA TYR A 62 -1.53 10.63 -8.05
C TYR A 62 -2.04 11.95 -7.49
N GLY A 63 -3.00 12.61 -8.13
CA GLY A 63 -3.58 13.84 -7.58
C GLY A 63 -4.34 13.60 -6.28
N TRP A 64 -5.04 12.47 -6.17
CA TRP A 64 -5.65 12.06 -4.91
C TRP A 64 -4.59 11.80 -3.83
N ALA A 65 -3.52 11.08 -4.17
CA ALA A 65 -2.42 10.78 -3.23
C ALA A 65 -1.69 12.04 -2.76
N ILE A 66 -1.41 13.00 -3.66
CA ILE A 66 -0.76 14.27 -3.34
C ILE A 66 -1.69 15.21 -2.54
N SER A 67 -2.99 14.94 -2.53
CA SER A 67 -3.96 15.67 -1.70
C SER A 67 -4.04 15.13 -0.26
N GLN A 68 -3.40 14.00 0.05
CA GLN A 68 -3.33 13.47 1.40
C GLN A 68 -2.29 14.22 2.24
N ALA A 69 -2.25 13.94 3.55
CA ALA A 69 -1.19 14.42 4.42
C ALA A 69 0.16 13.86 3.96
N LEU A 70 1.10 14.75 3.60
CA LEU A 70 2.44 14.39 3.15
C LEU A 70 3.49 14.98 4.10
N PRO A 71 4.57 14.24 4.41
CA PRO A 71 5.65 14.77 5.20
C PRO A 71 6.39 15.87 4.44
N PHE A 72 6.68 16.98 5.10
CA PHE A 72 7.39 18.12 4.50
C PHE A 72 8.63 18.55 5.30
N GLY A 73 8.82 18.09 6.53
CA GLY A 73 9.97 18.48 7.37
C GLY A 73 9.94 17.88 8.77
N ASP A 74 10.85 18.35 9.61
CA ASP A 74 11.18 17.89 10.96
C ASP A 74 11.55 16.41 11.01
N PHE A 75 12.27 15.94 9.99
CA PHE A 75 12.68 14.55 9.91
C PHE A 75 13.75 14.23 10.97
N LYS A 76 13.44 13.30 11.85
CA LYS A 76 14.33 12.88 12.92
C LYS A 76 14.23 11.39 13.18
N TRP A 77 15.36 10.80 13.52
CA TRP A 77 15.40 9.47 14.10
C TRP A 77 14.85 9.51 15.52
N ILE A 78 14.10 8.48 15.86
CA ILE A 78 13.54 8.28 17.20
C ILE A 78 14.03 6.92 17.71
N SER A 79 14.14 6.77 19.03
CA SER A 79 14.50 5.47 19.60
C SER A 79 13.42 4.44 19.26
N PRO A 80 13.77 3.21 18.83
CA PRO A 80 12.80 2.13 18.61
C PRO A 80 11.93 1.85 19.84
N ASP A 81 12.48 2.03 21.05
CA ASP A 81 11.78 1.80 22.32
C ASP A 81 10.70 2.86 22.63
N THR A 82 10.54 3.87 21.78
CA THR A 82 9.55 4.95 21.96
C THR A 82 8.12 4.42 21.80
N PHE A 83 7.93 3.41 20.95
CA PHE A 83 6.61 2.89 20.61
C PHE A 83 6.53 1.38 20.77
N ASN A 84 5.41 0.91 21.32
CA ASN A 84 4.99 -0.48 21.21
C ASN A 84 4.02 -0.68 20.03
N LYS A 85 3.71 -1.95 19.75
CA LYS A 85 2.82 -2.35 18.65
C LYS A 85 1.47 -1.65 18.71
N GLU A 86 0.84 -1.59 19.88
CA GLU A 86 -0.49 -1.01 20.06
C GLU A 86 -0.48 0.49 19.76
N GLN A 87 0.58 1.19 20.17
CA GLN A 87 0.76 2.60 19.87
C GLN A 87 0.93 2.83 18.37
N ILE A 88 1.76 2.03 17.68
CA ILE A 88 1.95 2.13 16.22
C ILE A 88 0.60 1.97 15.49
N LEU A 89 -0.18 0.94 15.87
CA LEU A 89 -1.48 0.65 15.24
C LEU A 89 -2.56 1.69 15.57
N SER A 90 -2.35 2.53 16.60
CA SER A 90 -3.29 3.58 17.01
C SER A 90 -3.05 4.94 16.34
N ILE A 91 -1.94 5.12 15.61
CA ILE A 91 -1.61 6.37 14.94
C ILE A 91 -2.63 6.64 13.83
N HIS A 92 -3.28 7.80 13.90
CA HIS A 92 -4.27 8.21 12.90
C HIS A 92 -3.58 8.68 11.61
N GLU A 93 -4.16 8.36 10.45
CA GLU A 93 -3.61 8.71 9.13
C GLU A 93 -3.46 10.22 8.91
N ASN A 94 -4.33 11.01 9.54
CA ASN A 94 -4.32 12.49 9.46
C ASN A 94 -3.65 13.13 10.68
N SER A 95 -2.78 12.40 11.37
CA SER A 95 -1.97 12.95 12.46
C SER A 95 -1.03 14.05 11.93
N GLU A 96 -0.77 15.07 12.76
CA GLU A 96 0.18 16.13 12.42
C GLU A 96 1.61 15.59 12.24
N VAL A 97 1.96 14.53 12.97
CA VAL A 97 3.25 13.85 12.91
C VAL A 97 3.07 12.45 12.31
N GLY A 98 3.81 12.17 11.24
CA GLY A 98 3.89 10.85 10.61
C GLY A 98 5.13 10.07 11.06
N TYR A 99 5.11 8.74 10.83
CA TYR A 99 6.19 7.83 11.21
C TYR A 99 6.49 6.86 10.07
N ILE A 100 7.77 6.55 9.87
CA ILE A 100 8.23 5.49 8.98
C ILE A 100 8.98 4.50 9.86
N SER A 101 8.56 3.24 9.86
CA SER A 101 9.15 2.19 10.71
C SER A 101 9.63 1.04 9.83
N GLU A 102 10.84 0.56 10.11
CA GLU A 102 11.34 -0.73 9.63
C GLU A 102 11.05 -1.77 10.70
N VAL A 103 10.32 -2.82 10.33
CA VAL A 103 9.80 -3.81 11.29
C VAL A 103 9.94 -5.21 10.71
N ASP A 104 10.19 -6.17 11.59
CA ASP A 104 10.05 -7.58 11.26
C ASP A 104 8.57 -7.97 11.30
N LEU A 105 8.08 -8.55 10.20
CA LEU A 105 6.71 -9.02 10.09
C LEU A 105 6.66 -10.54 10.20
N VAL A 106 5.96 -11.04 11.21
CA VAL A 106 5.54 -12.44 11.26
C VAL A 106 4.26 -12.58 10.44
N TYR A 107 4.27 -13.46 9.44
CA TYR A 107 3.11 -13.74 8.60
C TYR A 107 2.40 -15.02 9.07
N PRO A 108 1.25 -14.94 9.77
CA PRO A 108 0.57 -16.10 10.32
C PRO A 108 0.09 -17.05 9.21
N ILE A 109 0.22 -18.35 9.44
CA ILE A 109 -0.12 -19.38 8.45
C ILE A 109 -1.61 -19.37 8.09
N GLU A 110 -2.45 -18.93 9.03
CA GLU A 110 -3.90 -18.84 8.87
C GLU A 110 -4.31 -17.83 7.79
N LEU A 111 -3.46 -16.82 7.53
CA LEU A 111 -3.71 -15.79 6.52
C LEU A 111 -3.31 -16.22 5.11
N TYR A 112 -2.56 -17.32 4.95
CA TYR A 112 -1.99 -17.74 3.67
C TYR A 112 -3.06 -17.89 2.57
N ASN A 113 -4.13 -18.63 2.85
CA ASN A 113 -5.21 -18.85 1.87
C ASN A 113 -6.00 -17.57 1.58
N MET A 114 -6.18 -16.71 2.59
CA MET A 114 -6.94 -15.46 2.45
C MET A 114 -6.21 -14.44 1.57
N HIS A 115 -4.89 -14.40 1.66
CA HIS A 115 -4.05 -13.44 0.95
C HIS A 115 -3.34 -14.06 -0.26
N TYR A 116 -3.72 -15.28 -0.66
CA TYR A 116 -3.11 -16.02 -1.76
C TYR A 116 -3.07 -15.20 -3.07
N ASP A 117 -4.13 -14.44 -3.32
CA ASP A 117 -4.26 -13.62 -4.53
C ASP A 117 -3.50 -12.28 -4.46
N TYR A 118 -3.13 -11.80 -3.27
CA TYR A 118 -2.48 -10.51 -3.07
C TYR A 118 -1.69 -10.45 -1.75
N ALA A 119 -0.36 -10.50 -1.85
CA ALA A 119 0.53 -10.35 -0.70
C ALA A 119 0.62 -8.88 -0.25
N LEU A 120 0.36 -8.61 1.03
CA LEU A 120 0.23 -7.25 1.58
C LEU A 120 1.55 -6.56 1.97
N ALA A 121 2.66 -7.29 2.03
CA ALA A 121 3.99 -6.75 2.35
C ALA A 121 5.09 -7.48 1.55
N PRO A 122 5.09 -7.39 0.21
CA PRO A 122 6.13 -8.01 -0.60
C PRO A 122 7.47 -7.31 -0.37
N GLU A 123 8.50 -8.07 -0.07
CA GLU A 123 9.86 -7.55 0.07
C GLU A 123 10.53 -7.41 -1.32
N LYS A 124 11.26 -6.31 -1.50
CA LYS A 124 12.09 -6.07 -2.67
C LYS A 124 13.52 -6.50 -2.35
N TYR A 125 13.93 -7.64 -2.91
CA TYR A 125 15.32 -8.10 -2.90
C TYR A 125 16.20 -7.30 -3.87
#